data_AF-A0A962D4V2-F1
#
_entry.id   AF-A0A962D4V2-F1
#
_cell.length_a   1.000
_cell.length_b   1.000
_cell.length_c   1.000
_cell.angle_alpha   90.00
_cell.angle_beta   90.00
_cell.angle_gamma   90.00
#
_symmetry.space_group_name_H-M   'P 1'
#
loop_
_entity.id
_entity.type
_entity.pdbx_description
1 polymer ?
#
loop_
_entity_poly.entity_id
_entity_poly.type
_entity_poly.pdbx_seq_one_letter_code
_entity_poly.pdbx_strand_id
1 'polypeptide(L)'
;GRGEPEQALIEESVGILQQARRKGERLASADAIAVQHHAVLLAQLRGRALPTLDDLDDALLSCCVKGDPTTDGAQLQRIMRRVHVGDRIGKVTPAAGQLPLVRDYYAQIEALELSELLQREQVQWLKLDLRQPQDAARASFFERLRQLDVKLAERQDERNPFGHSLFQQRWRWLWSADGEAALIERSLDGDSVVAAAQTGFLRELGDAGLDAGGCCRLLLRAVAMDLPELMRHAREACLLAIDNDSRFLSLADALTSLRVLERSIGAQWLGQAALNELLERCWDRACFAVPEVANAPAEEHPAVIQALKSLAEVALSSDQLDGSLFASYARNAADLSTVA
;
A
#
# COMPACT_ATOMS: atom_id res chain seq x y z
N GLY A 1 -33.67 11.26 6.59
CA GLY A 1 -34.81 11.51 7.49
C GLY A 1 -34.39 11.09 8.86
N ARG A 2 -34.43 11.98 9.85
CA ARG A 2 -34.19 11.62 11.25
C ARG A 2 -35.51 11.09 11.79
N GLY A 3 -35.62 9.77 11.95
CA GLY A 3 -36.71 9.17 12.73
C GLY A 3 -36.63 9.69 14.17
N GLU A 4 -37.76 9.71 14.86
CA GLU A 4 -37.81 10.07 16.28
C GLU A 4 -36.84 9.15 17.07
N PRO A 5 -36.10 9.65 18.07
CA PRO A 5 -35.11 8.87 18.82
C PRO A 5 -35.68 7.57 19.40
N GLU A 6 -36.99 7.56 19.69
CA GLU A 6 -37.73 6.38 20.13
C GLU A 6 -37.83 5.30 19.04
N GLN A 7 -38.03 5.69 17.77
CA GLN A 7 -38.08 4.76 16.64
C GLN A 7 -36.71 4.11 16.38
N ALA A 8 -35.61 4.86 16.54
CA ALA A 8 -34.26 4.33 16.37
C ALA A 8 -33.93 3.24 17.39
N LEU A 9 -34.29 3.44 18.66
CA LEU A 9 -34.12 2.43 19.72
C LEU A 9 -35.00 1.19 19.51
N ILE A 10 -36.20 1.37 18.96
CA ILE A 10 -37.08 0.26 18.57
C ILE A 10 -36.44 -0.57 17.46
N GLU A 11 -35.97 0.08 16.39
CA GLU A 11 -35.31 -0.59 15.27
C GLU A 11 -34.05 -1.34 15.73
N GLU A 12 -33.26 -0.73 16.62
CA GLU A 12 -32.03 -1.33 17.15
C GLU A 12 -32.32 -2.55 18.04
N SER A 13 -33.27 -2.44 18.97
CA SER A 13 -33.67 -3.56 19.84
C SER A 13 -34.21 -4.75 19.04
N VAL A 14 -35.02 -4.48 18.01
CA VAL A 14 -35.54 -5.51 17.10
C VAL A 14 -34.41 -6.14 16.28
N GLY A 15 -33.45 -5.34 15.80
CA GLY A 15 -32.28 -5.81 15.06
C GLY A 15 -31.42 -6.78 15.88
N ILE A 16 -31.14 -6.45 17.13
CA ILE A 16 -30.36 -7.29 18.06
C ILE A 16 -31.08 -8.62 18.30
N LEU A 17 -32.38 -8.58 18.62
CA LEU A 17 -33.16 -9.78 18.93
C LEU A 17 -33.34 -10.69 17.71
N GLN A 18 -33.49 -10.12 16.50
CA GLN A 18 -33.51 -10.91 15.26
C GLN A 18 -32.19 -11.62 15.00
N GLN A 19 -31.06 -10.93 15.18
CA GLN A 19 -29.73 -11.55 15.02
C GLN A 19 -29.46 -12.62 16.08
N ALA A 20 -29.90 -12.40 17.32
CA ALA A 20 -29.82 -13.38 18.40
C ALA A 20 -30.59 -14.66 18.06
N ARG A 21 -31.84 -14.55 17.58
CA ARG A 21 -32.62 -15.71 17.11
C ARG A 21 -31.93 -16.47 15.98
N ARG A 22 -31.37 -15.76 14.99
CA ARG A 22 -30.62 -16.39 13.88
C ARG A 22 -29.41 -17.19 14.34
N LYS A 23 -28.80 -16.81 15.47
CA LYS A 23 -27.66 -17.51 16.07
C LYS A 23 -28.07 -18.56 17.11
N GLY A 24 -29.36 -18.90 17.20
CA GLY A 24 -29.85 -20.00 18.03
C GLY A 24 -30.31 -19.60 19.43
N GLU A 25 -30.34 -18.31 19.77
CA GLU A 25 -30.90 -17.84 21.05
C GLU A 25 -32.42 -18.07 21.08
N ARG A 26 -32.90 -18.60 22.20
CA ARG A 26 -34.33 -18.93 22.41
C ARG A 26 -35.11 -17.70 22.89
N LEU A 27 -35.26 -16.72 22.00
CA LEU A 27 -35.95 -15.45 22.26
C LEU A 27 -37.29 -15.37 21.52
N ALA A 28 -38.35 -14.98 22.23
CA ALA A 28 -39.70 -14.79 21.71
C ALA A 28 -39.96 -13.33 21.28
N SER A 29 -41.07 -13.09 20.58
CA SER A 29 -41.55 -11.73 20.29
C SER A 29 -41.93 -10.96 21.55
N ALA A 30 -42.37 -11.66 22.60
CA ALA A 30 -42.65 -11.09 23.90
C ALA A 30 -41.41 -10.46 24.55
N ASP A 31 -40.21 -11.01 24.29
CA ASP A 31 -38.96 -10.46 24.84
C ASP A 31 -38.64 -9.09 24.23
N ALA A 32 -39.02 -8.83 22.98
CA ALA A 32 -38.84 -7.51 22.37
C ALA A 32 -39.69 -6.42 23.07
N ILE A 33 -40.93 -6.75 23.40
CA ILE A 33 -41.84 -5.86 24.12
C ILE A 33 -41.31 -5.63 25.54
N ALA A 34 -40.86 -6.70 26.20
CA ALA A 34 -40.30 -6.64 27.55
C ALA A 34 -39.05 -5.75 27.59
N VAL A 35 -38.10 -5.96 26.67
CA VAL A 35 -36.87 -5.16 26.54
C VAL A 35 -37.20 -3.69 26.32
N GLN A 36 -38.10 -3.37 25.38
CA GLN A 36 -38.45 -1.99 25.09
C GLN A 36 -39.08 -1.29 26.30
N HIS A 37 -40.04 -1.95 26.95
CA HIS A 37 -40.68 -1.41 28.15
C HIS A 37 -39.67 -1.25 29.30
N HIS A 38 -38.77 -2.21 29.48
CA HIS A 38 -37.75 -2.19 30.53
C HIS A 38 -36.72 -1.06 30.32
N ALA A 39 -36.31 -0.81 29.08
CA ALA A 39 -35.41 0.31 28.75
C ALA A 39 -36.04 1.68 29.10
N VAL A 40 -37.34 1.86 28.84
CA VAL A 40 -38.07 3.08 29.23
C VAL A 40 -38.12 3.24 30.76
N LEU A 41 -38.37 2.16 31.49
CA LEU A 41 -38.39 2.17 32.95
C LEU A 41 -37.02 2.51 33.55
N LEU A 42 -35.94 1.95 32.97
CA LEU A 42 -34.56 2.27 33.39
C LEU A 42 -34.22 3.73 33.13
N ALA A 43 -34.63 4.28 32.00
CA ALA A 43 -34.45 5.70 31.69
C ALA A 43 -35.14 6.60 32.72
N GLN A 44 -36.39 6.28 33.06
CA GLN A 44 -37.16 7.01 34.08
C GLN A 44 -36.52 6.91 35.46
N LEU A 45 -36.05 5.71 35.84
CA LEU A 45 -35.34 5.49 37.10
C LEU A 45 -34.05 6.34 37.18
N ARG A 46 -33.41 6.57 36.04
CA ARG A 46 -32.20 7.41 35.89
C ARG A 46 -32.52 8.89 35.69
N GLY A 47 -33.78 9.31 35.79
CA GLY A 47 -34.20 10.71 35.66
C GLY A 47 -34.16 11.23 34.22
N ARG A 48 -34.17 10.35 33.21
CA ARG A 48 -34.16 10.70 31.79
C ARG A 48 -35.56 10.54 31.18
N ALA A 49 -35.91 11.46 30.30
CA ALA A 49 -37.19 11.43 29.58
C ALA A 49 -37.23 10.36 28.46
N LEU A 50 -36.05 9.97 27.95
CA LEU A 50 -35.90 8.99 26.86
C LEU A 50 -34.79 7.99 27.19
N PRO A 51 -34.94 6.72 26.78
CA PRO A 51 -33.89 5.72 26.90
C PRO A 51 -32.66 6.04 26.05
N THR A 52 -31.52 5.56 26.52
CA THR A 52 -30.22 5.59 25.86
C THR A 52 -29.76 4.17 25.56
N LEU A 53 -28.64 4.03 24.84
CA LEU A 53 -28.06 2.73 24.52
C LEU A 53 -27.77 1.90 25.77
N ASP A 54 -27.27 2.53 26.85
CA ASP A 54 -27.02 1.86 28.13
C ASP A 54 -28.32 1.30 28.75
N ASP A 55 -29.46 1.99 28.60
CA ASP A 55 -30.75 1.50 29.10
C ASP A 55 -31.25 0.30 28.28
N LEU A 56 -30.97 0.30 26.98
CA LEU A 56 -31.28 -0.82 26.09
C LEU A 56 -30.40 -2.03 26.40
N ASP A 57 -29.12 -1.83 26.65
CA ASP A 57 -28.17 -2.89 26.99
C ASP A 57 -28.55 -3.60 28.29
N ASP A 58 -28.83 -2.79 29.31
CA ASP A 58 -29.29 -3.31 30.60
C ASP A 58 -30.63 -4.04 30.47
N ALA A 59 -31.55 -3.53 29.65
CA ALA A 59 -32.83 -4.18 29.40
C ALA A 59 -32.68 -5.51 28.63
N LEU A 60 -31.81 -5.57 27.62
CA LEU A 60 -31.52 -6.79 26.87
C LEU A 60 -30.92 -7.87 27.78
N LEU A 61 -29.96 -7.50 28.63
CA LEU A 61 -29.38 -8.45 29.57
C LEU A 61 -30.41 -8.91 30.60
N SER A 62 -31.20 -7.98 31.15
CA SER A 62 -32.18 -8.29 32.21
C SER A 62 -33.36 -9.13 31.72
N CYS A 63 -33.82 -8.93 30.48
CA CYS A 63 -34.96 -9.65 29.94
C CYS A 63 -34.59 -10.94 29.22
N CYS A 64 -33.43 -11.00 28.57
CA CYS A 64 -33.07 -12.10 27.68
C CYS A 64 -32.10 -13.11 28.30
N VAL A 65 -31.34 -12.74 29.34
CA VAL A 65 -30.38 -13.63 29.98
C VAL A 65 -30.98 -14.23 31.26
N LYS A 66 -31.10 -15.55 31.31
CA LYS A 66 -31.72 -16.28 32.42
C LYS A 66 -30.73 -16.78 33.49
N GLY A 67 -29.46 -16.40 33.35
CA GLY A 67 -28.36 -16.82 34.22
C GLY A 67 -27.27 -15.76 34.26
N ASP A 68 -26.01 -16.16 34.43
CA ASP A 68 -24.92 -15.19 34.59
C ASP A 68 -24.67 -14.44 33.27
N PRO A 69 -24.78 -13.10 33.24
CA PRO A 69 -24.53 -12.30 32.04
C PRO A 69 -23.16 -12.53 31.41
N THR A 70 -22.15 -12.90 32.20
CA THR A 70 -20.78 -13.12 31.73
C THR A 70 -20.61 -14.45 31.02
N THR A 71 -21.38 -15.48 31.38
CA THR A 71 -21.31 -16.81 30.75
C THR A 71 -22.48 -17.07 29.82
N ASP A 72 -23.70 -16.89 30.30
CA ASP A 72 -24.95 -17.20 29.60
C ASP A 72 -25.39 -16.06 28.68
N GLY A 73 -24.95 -14.84 28.97
CA GLY A 73 -25.20 -13.65 28.15
C GLY A 73 -24.10 -13.35 27.11
N ALA A 74 -23.00 -14.11 27.10
CA ALA A 74 -21.81 -13.78 26.30
C ALA A 74 -22.09 -13.68 24.79
N GLN A 75 -22.96 -14.55 24.28
CA GLN A 75 -23.36 -14.56 22.88
C GLN A 75 -24.21 -13.33 22.53
N LEU A 76 -25.21 -13.01 23.35
CA LEU A 76 -26.05 -11.82 23.19
C LEU A 76 -25.20 -10.54 23.24
N GLN A 77 -24.27 -10.41 24.19
CA GLN A 77 -23.35 -9.27 24.27
C GLN A 77 -22.44 -9.13 23.04
N ARG A 78 -22.06 -10.25 22.42
CA ARG A 78 -21.28 -10.23 21.17
C ARG A 78 -22.11 -9.72 19.99
N ILE A 79 -23.42 -9.99 19.99
CA ILE A 79 -24.37 -9.51 18.99
C ILE A 79 -24.65 -8.03 19.20
N MET A 80 -24.93 -7.61 20.44
CA MET A 80 -25.13 -6.21 20.83
C MET A 80 -23.96 -5.34 20.34
N ARG A 81 -22.72 -5.71 20.70
CA ARG A 81 -21.51 -5.01 20.23
C ARG A 81 -21.43 -4.90 18.72
N ARG A 82 -21.75 -5.97 17.99
CA ARG A 82 -21.71 -5.94 16.51
C ARG A 82 -22.77 -5.01 15.93
N VAL A 83 -23.98 -5.02 16.49
CA VAL A 83 -25.07 -4.15 16.03
C VAL A 83 -24.77 -2.68 16.35
N HIS A 84 -24.23 -2.38 17.54
CA HIS A 84 -23.87 -1.02 17.95
C HIS A 84 -22.75 -0.42 17.12
N VAL A 85 -21.71 -1.20 16.80
CA VAL A 85 -20.61 -0.76 15.94
C VAL A 85 -21.12 -0.54 14.51
N GLY A 86 -22.02 -1.41 14.04
CA GLY A 86 -22.55 -1.39 12.68
C GLY A 86 -21.50 -1.75 11.63
N ASP A 87 -21.96 -2.07 10.41
CA ASP A 87 -21.07 -2.40 9.28
C ASP A 87 -20.88 -1.21 8.31
N ARG A 88 -21.33 -0.01 8.71
CA ARG A 88 -21.29 1.20 7.87
C ARG A 88 -20.12 2.08 8.30
N ILE A 89 -19.23 2.37 7.35
CA ILE A 89 -18.19 3.40 7.54
C ILE A 89 -18.90 4.76 7.68
N GLY A 90 -18.70 5.42 8.83
CA GLY A 90 -19.16 6.78 9.05
C GLY A 90 -18.47 7.74 8.06
N LYS A 91 -19.24 8.54 7.34
CA LYS A 91 -18.69 9.71 6.65
C LYS A 91 -18.60 10.85 7.66
N VAL A 92 -17.40 11.33 7.94
CA VAL A 92 -17.20 12.57 8.70
C VAL A 92 -17.87 13.69 7.91
N THR A 93 -18.90 14.31 8.49
CA THR A 93 -19.57 15.45 7.86
C THR A 93 -18.58 16.61 7.68
N PRO A 94 -18.66 17.43 6.63
CA PRO A 94 -17.75 18.56 6.37
C PRO A 94 -17.61 19.57 7.54
N ALA A 95 -18.55 19.54 8.48
CA ALA A 95 -18.56 20.38 9.68
C ALA A 95 -17.47 20.02 10.70
N ALA A 96 -16.95 18.79 10.69
CA ALA A 96 -15.72 18.42 11.39
C ALA A 96 -14.60 18.46 10.36
N GLY A 97 -13.85 19.57 10.32
CA GLY A 97 -12.88 19.86 9.26
C GLY A 97 -11.93 18.69 9.01
N GLN A 98 -12.08 18.04 7.86
CA GLN A 98 -11.18 17.00 7.40
C GLN A 98 -9.89 17.66 6.89
N LEU A 99 -8.73 17.12 7.25
CA LEU A 99 -7.43 17.62 6.77
C LEU A 99 -7.40 17.57 5.22
N PRO A 100 -6.77 18.55 4.55
CA PRO A 100 -6.74 18.63 3.09
C PRO A 100 -6.29 17.33 2.41
N LEU A 101 -5.24 16.69 2.93
CA LEU A 101 -4.71 15.42 2.44
C LEU A 101 -5.74 14.28 2.51
N VAL A 102 -6.47 14.16 3.63
CA VAL A 102 -7.48 13.12 3.80
C VAL A 102 -8.67 13.38 2.85
N ARG A 103 -9.05 14.65 2.64
CA ARG A 103 -10.07 15.03 1.67
C ARG A 103 -9.64 14.67 0.23
N ASP A 104 -8.40 14.97 -0.13
CA ASP A 104 -7.84 14.64 -1.45
C ASP A 104 -7.79 13.12 -1.69
N TYR A 105 -7.41 12.35 -0.67
CA TYR A 105 -7.43 10.89 -0.72
C TYR A 105 -8.81 10.32 -1.08
N TYR A 106 -9.87 10.77 -0.40
CA TYR A 106 -11.23 10.30 -0.72
C TYR A 106 -11.71 10.79 -2.08
N ALA A 107 -11.34 12.00 -2.49
CA ALA A 107 -11.64 12.50 -3.83
C ALA A 107 -10.99 11.66 -4.93
N GLN A 108 -9.73 11.22 -4.73
CA GLN A 108 -9.05 10.32 -5.66
C GLN A 108 -9.68 8.92 -5.70
N ILE A 109 -10.12 8.39 -4.56
CA ILE A 109 -10.86 7.11 -4.52
C ILE A 109 -12.16 7.18 -5.32
N GLU A 110 -12.88 8.29 -5.24
CA GLU A 110 -14.10 8.52 -6.02
C GLU A 110 -13.78 8.62 -7.51
N ALA A 111 -12.79 9.45 -7.88
CA ALA A 111 -12.36 9.65 -9.27
C ALA A 111 -11.83 8.36 -9.93
N LEU A 112 -11.20 7.47 -9.17
CA LEU A 112 -10.67 6.19 -9.65
C LEU A 112 -11.69 5.04 -9.62
N GLU A 113 -12.94 5.34 -9.24
CA GLU A 113 -14.05 4.38 -9.11
C GLU A 113 -13.74 3.23 -8.12
N LEU A 114 -13.00 3.53 -7.05
CA LEU A 114 -12.61 2.55 -6.02
C LEU A 114 -13.55 2.57 -4.81
N SER A 115 -14.56 3.45 -4.81
CA SER A 115 -15.46 3.68 -3.67
C SER A 115 -16.24 2.42 -3.24
N GLU A 116 -16.61 1.54 -4.17
CA GLU A 116 -17.29 0.29 -3.83
C GLU A 116 -16.38 -0.70 -3.09
N LEU A 117 -15.07 -0.64 -3.34
CA LEU A 117 -14.09 -1.53 -2.72
C LEU A 117 -13.83 -1.17 -1.26
N LEU A 118 -13.99 0.12 -0.90
CA LEU A 118 -13.93 0.56 0.50
C LEU A 118 -15.03 -0.07 1.37
N GLN A 119 -16.18 -0.42 0.79
CA GLN A 119 -17.36 -0.89 1.53
C GLN A 119 -17.37 -2.40 1.78
N ARG A 120 -16.35 -3.12 1.29
CA ARG A 120 -16.28 -4.57 1.32
C ARG A 120 -15.16 -5.02 2.27
N GLU A 121 -15.51 -5.70 3.35
CA GLU A 121 -14.55 -6.25 4.33
C GLU A 121 -13.72 -7.43 3.79
N GLN A 122 -14.06 -7.97 2.62
CA GLN A 122 -13.36 -9.12 2.04
C GLN A 122 -12.15 -8.69 1.19
N VAL A 123 -11.09 -9.48 1.25
CA VAL A 123 -9.91 -9.33 0.38
C VAL A 123 -10.34 -9.41 -1.07
N GLN A 124 -10.04 -8.36 -1.84
CA GLN A 124 -10.32 -8.29 -3.27
C GLN A 124 -9.05 -8.25 -4.09
N TRP A 125 -9.09 -8.85 -5.26
CA TRP A 125 -7.98 -8.91 -6.20
C TRP A 125 -8.26 -8.00 -7.39
N LEU A 126 -7.38 -7.04 -7.62
CA LEU A 126 -7.41 -6.16 -8.77
C LEU A 126 -6.35 -6.62 -9.77
N LYS A 127 -6.77 -6.87 -11.01
CA LYS A 127 -5.87 -7.09 -12.14
C LYS A 127 -5.91 -5.82 -12.99
N LEU A 128 -4.81 -5.11 -13.02
CA LEU A 128 -4.69 -3.81 -13.70
C LEU A 128 -3.89 -3.99 -14.97
N ASP A 129 -4.43 -3.52 -16.10
CA ASP A 129 -3.70 -3.41 -17.36
C ASP A 129 -3.17 -1.99 -17.52
N LEU A 130 -1.87 -1.79 -17.38
CA LEU A 130 -1.23 -0.47 -17.42
C LEU A 130 -1.37 0.24 -18.78
N ARG A 131 -1.82 -0.47 -19.82
CA ARG A 131 -2.14 0.14 -21.12
C ARG A 131 -3.47 0.88 -21.10
N GLN A 132 -4.33 0.58 -20.12
CA GLN A 132 -5.61 1.26 -19.93
C GLN A 132 -5.40 2.47 -18.99
N PRO A 133 -5.79 3.70 -19.39
CA PRO A 133 -5.51 4.90 -18.61
C PRO A 133 -6.02 4.85 -17.17
N GLN A 134 -7.22 4.27 -16.95
CA GLN A 134 -7.82 4.19 -15.63
C GLN A 134 -7.08 3.21 -14.70
N ASP A 135 -6.63 2.08 -15.23
CA ASP A 135 -5.86 1.09 -14.49
C ASP A 135 -4.43 1.57 -14.20
N ALA A 136 -3.82 2.30 -15.15
CA ALA A 136 -2.55 2.99 -14.91
C ALA A 136 -2.69 4.02 -13.78
N ALA A 137 -3.75 4.84 -13.80
CA ALA A 137 -4.01 5.83 -12.74
C ALA A 137 -4.25 5.17 -11.37
N ARG A 138 -4.95 4.03 -11.32
CA ARG A 138 -5.12 3.24 -10.09
C ARG A 138 -3.79 2.70 -9.57
N ALA A 139 -2.96 2.13 -10.44
CA ALA A 139 -1.64 1.62 -10.07
C ALA A 139 -0.75 2.74 -9.50
N SER A 140 -0.69 3.90 -10.18
CA SER A 140 0.08 5.04 -9.72
C SER A 140 -0.43 5.62 -8.40
N PHE A 141 -1.75 5.65 -8.19
CA PHE A 141 -2.32 6.01 -6.90
C PHE A 141 -1.86 5.05 -5.79
N PHE A 142 -1.89 3.74 -6.02
CA PHE A 142 -1.43 2.76 -5.02
C PHE A 142 0.06 2.92 -4.70
N GLU A 143 0.89 3.21 -5.69
CA GLU A 143 2.32 3.49 -5.48
C GLU A 143 2.55 4.77 -4.66
N ARG A 144 1.76 5.83 -4.89
CA ARG A 144 1.80 7.05 -4.08
C ARG A 144 1.35 6.80 -2.63
N LEU A 145 0.35 5.95 -2.41
CA LEU A 145 -0.05 5.56 -1.05
C LEU A 145 1.03 4.73 -0.35
N ARG A 146 1.70 3.83 -1.09
CA ARG A 146 2.83 3.05 -0.56
C ARG A 146 4.00 3.95 -0.15
N GLN A 147 4.27 5.01 -0.92
CA GLN A 147 5.24 6.06 -0.56
C GLN A 147 4.91 6.74 0.77
N LEU A 148 3.63 6.84 1.11
CA LEU A 148 3.12 7.45 2.34
C LEU A 148 2.96 6.45 3.49
N ASP A 149 3.35 5.18 3.28
CA ASP A 149 3.08 4.05 4.19
C ASP A 149 1.57 3.87 4.50
N VAL A 150 0.70 4.28 3.58
CA VAL A 150 -0.76 4.11 3.69
C VAL A 150 -1.14 2.77 3.06
N LYS A 151 -1.45 1.79 3.90
CA LYS A 151 -1.81 0.43 3.49
C LYS A 151 -3.26 0.36 2.99
N LEU A 152 -3.42 0.50 1.68
CA LEU A 152 -4.69 0.30 0.96
C LEU A 152 -4.63 -0.88 -0.03
N ALA A 153 -3.48 -1.09 -0.67
CA ALA A 153 -3.28 -2.16 -1.63
C ALA A 153 -1.83 -2.65 -1.60
N GLU A 154 -1.65 -3.95 -1.84
CA GLU A 154 -0.33 -4.60 -1.91
C GLU A 154 -0.12 -5.26 -3.26
N ARG A 155 1.01 -4.97 -3.91
CA ARG A 155 1.40 -5.60 -5.17
C ARG A 155 1.91 -7.02 -4.94
N GLN A 156 1.49 -7.99 -5.75
CA GLN A 156 1.95 -9.39 -5.60
C GLN A 156 3.04 -9.81 -6.59
N ASP A 157 3.15 -9.12 -7.73
CA ASP A 157 4.01 -9.57 -8.83
C ASP A 157 5.46 -9.08 -8.72
N GLU A 158 5.92 -8.65 -7.54
CA GLU A 158 7.28 -8.12 -7.33
C GLU A 158 8.39 -9.14 -7.60
N ARG A 159 8.06 -10.44 -7.67
CA ARG A 159 9.03 -11.53 -7.75
C ARG A 159 9.58 -11.82 -9.15
N ASN A 160 9.05 -11.21 -10.22
CA ASN A 160 9.59 -11.42 -11.57
C ASN A 160 9.65 -10.11 -12.38
N PRO A 161 10.78 -9.38 -12.30
CA PRO A 161 10.99 -8.13 -13.04
C PRO A 161 10.96 -8.30 -14.58
N PHE A 162 11.12 -9.53 -15.08
CA PHE A 162 11.25 -9.86 -16.50
C PHE A 162 10.16 -10.81 -17.02
N GLY A 163 9.12 -11.10 -16.23
CA GLY A 163 8.05 -12.03 -16.60
C GLY A 163 7.13 -11.50 -17.70
N HIS A 164 6.35 -12.40 -18.31
CA HIS A 164 5.41 -12.19 -19.44
C HIS A 164 4.25 -11.20 -19.18
N SER A 165 4.32 -10.37 -18.14
CA SER A 165 3.23 -9.57 -17.60
C SER A 165 3.68 -8.16 -17.22
N LEU A 166 4.66 -7.58 -17.92
CA LEU A 166 5.17 -6.21 -17.66
C LEU A 166 4.07 -5.15 -17.58
N PHE A 167 2.97 -5.37 -18.32
CA PHE A 167 1.82 -4.46 -18.37
C PHE A 167 0.62 -4.91 -17.53
N GLN A 168 0.63 -6.12 -16.96
CA GLN A 168 -0.45 -6.55 -16.06
C GLN A 168 0.09 -6.63 -14.64
N GLN A 169 -0.57 -5.93 -13.73
CA GLN A 169 -0.24 -5.96 -12.32
C GLN A 169 -1.38 -6.55 -11.51
N ARG A 170 -1.05 -7.44 -10.57
CA ARG A 170 -2.00 -7.98 -9.60
C ARG A 170 -1.80 -7.32 -8.24
N TRP A 171 -2.88 -6.70 -7.76
CA TRP A 171 -2.93 -6.00 -6.49
C TRP A 171 -3.95 -6.66 -5.55
N ARG A 172 -3.55 -6.83 -4.29
CA ARG A 172 -4.41 -7.25 -3.18
C ARG A 172 -4.97 -6.02 -2.50
N TRP A 173 -6.27 -5.81 -2.58
CA TRP A 173 -6.97 -4.74 -1.88
C TRP A 173 -7.09 -5.07 -0.38
N LEU A 174 -6.66 -4.13 0.45
CA LEU A 174 -6.54 -4.25 1.90
C LEU A 174 -7.01 -2.95 2.53
N TRP A 175 -8.32 -2.75 2.59
CA TRP A 175 -8.82 -1.67 3.41
C TRP A 175 -8.42 -1.88 4.87
N SER A 176 -7.89 -0.84 5.51
CA SER A 176 -7.50 -0.84 6.92
C SER A 176 -8.02 0.42 7.60
N ALA A 177 -8.41 0.29 8.87
CA ALA A 177 -8.81 1.44 9.70
C ALA A 177 -7.61 2.37 9.99
N ASP A 178 -6.39 1.83 9.98
CA ASP A 178 -5.16 2.57 10.23
C ASP A 178 -4.77 3.52 9.07
N GLY A 179 -5.35 3.33 7.88
CA GLY A 179 -5.01 4.14 6.71
C GLY A 179 -5.30 5.63 6.88
N GLU A 180 -6.38 5.99 7.59
CA GLU A 180 -6.70 7.40 7.86
C GLU A 180 -5.75 8.01 8.90
N ALA A 181 -5.35 7.25 9.93
CA ALA A 181 -4.33 7.68 10.88
C ALA A 181 -2.99 7.94 10.19
N ALA A 182 -2.55 7.05 9.29
CA ALA A 182 -1.35 7.25 8.49
C ALA A 182 -1.44 8.53 7.62
N LEU A 183 -2.60 8.80 7.00
CA LEU A 183 -2.81 10.04 6.25
C LEU A 183 -2.75 11.29 7.14
N ILE A 184 -3.28 11.22 8.37
CA ILE A 184 -3.19 12.34 9.32
C ILE A 184 -1.72 12.64 9.66
N GLU A 185 -0.91 11.63 9.92
CA GLU A 185 0.53 11.79 10.18
C GLU A 185 1.28 12.41 8.99
N ARG A 186 0.90 12.02 7.76
CA ARG A 186 1.49 12.53 6.52
C ARG A 186 0.96 13.91 6.10
N SER A 187 -0.02 14.48 6.80
CA SER A 187 -0.57 15.80 6.45
C SER A 187 0.44 16.94 6.62
N LEU A 188 1.53 16.72 7.37
CA LEU A 188 2.67 17.65 7.45
C LEU A 188 3.53 17.67 6.18
N ASP A 189 3.49 16.59 5.38
CA ASP A 189 4.29 16.44 4.16
C ASP A 189 3.61 17.07 2.93
N GLY A 190 2.30 17.36 2.99
CA GLY A 190 1.59 18.07 1.93
C GLY A 190 0.06 17.99 2.03
N ASP A 191 -0.62 18.89 1.30
CA ASP A 191 -2.08 19.02 1.30
C ASP A 191 -2.82 18.08 0.33
N SER A 192 -2.08 17.26 -0.43
CA SER A 192 -2.61 16.27 -1.37
C SER A 192 -1.73 15.02 -1.39
N VAL A 193 -2.27 13.89 -1.83
CA VAL A 193 -1.51 12.62 -1.90
C VAL A 193 -0.29 12.78 -2.80
N VAL A 194 -0.44 13.54 -3.89
CA VAL A 194 0.68 13.85 -4.80
C VAL A 194 1.75 14.68 -4.08
N ALA A 195 1.37 15.77 -3.40
CA ALA A 195 2.33 16.64 -2.73
C ALA A 195 3.05 15.93 -1.57
N ALA A 196 2.31 15.19 -0.74
CA ALA A 196 2.90 14.43 0.35
C ALA A 196 3.85 13.33 -0.17
N ALA A 197 3.47 12.61 -1.24
CA ALA A 197 4.31 11.60 -1.86
C ALA A 197 5.59 12.21 -2.45
N GLN A 198 5.50 13.41 -3.06
CA GLN A 198 6.66 14.16 -3.56
C GLN A 198 7.63 14.51 -2.44
N THR A 199 7.14 15.04 -1.31
CA THR A 199 7.97 15.38 -0.15
C THR A 199 8.70 14.15 0.41
N GLY A 200 7.99 13.03 0.58
CA GLY A 200 8.59 11.77 1.02
C GLY A 200 9.65 11.26 0.05
N PHE A 201 9.35 11.30 -1.25
CA PHE A 201 10.27 10.87 -2.30
C PHE A 201 11.56 11.70 -2.33
N LEU A 202 11.46 13.04 -2.29
CA LEU A 202 12.63 13.92 -2.34
C LEU A 202 13.54 13.73 -1.12
N ARG A 203 12.97 13.42 0.04
CA ARG A 203 13.72 13.07 1.25
C ARG A 203 14.54 11.80 1.03
N GLU A 204 13.90 10.73 0.58
CA GLU A 204 14.59 9.46 0.27
C GLU A 204 15.64 9.62 -0.84
N LEU A 205 15.38 10.46 -1.84
CA LEU A 205 16.35 10.74 -2.90
C LEU A 205 17.59 11.46 -2.36
N GLY A 206 17.41 12.38 -1.41
CA GLY A 206 18.52 13.01 -0.70
C GLY A 206 19.33 12.02 0.14
N ASP A 207 18.64 11.09 0.82
CA ASP A 207 19.28 10.09 1.69
C ASP A 207 20.03 9.00 0.89
N ALA A 208 19.63 8.71 -0.34
CA ALA A 208 20.31 7.74 -1.22
C ALA A 208 21.76 8.15 -1.55
N GLY A 209 22.05 9.46 -1.56
CA GLY A 209 23.40 9.98 -1.77
C GLY A 209 24.04 9.51 -3.08
N LEU A 210 25.17 8.79 -2.98
CA LEU A 210 25.91 8.23 -4.13
C LEU A 210 25.62 6.74 -4.35
N ASP A 211 24.52 6.21 -3.81
CA ASP A 211 24.10 4.83 -4.06
C ASP A 211 23.42 4.67 -5.41
N ALA A 212 24.16 4.22 -6.43
CA ALA A 212 23.65 4.11 -7.79
C ALA A 212 22.40 3.22 -7.88
N GLY A 213 22.42 2.07 -7.19
CA GLY A 213 21.29 1.16 -7.08
C GLY A 213 20.08 1.84 -6.45
N GLY A 214 20.27 2.50 -5.30
CA GLY A 214 19.24 3.28 -4.61
C GLY A 214 18.60 4.34 -5.49
N CYS A 215 19.41 5.19 -6.14
CA CYS A 215 18.92 6.22 -7.04
C CYS A 215 18.12 5.64 -8.21
N CYS A 216 18.60 4.57 -8.86
CA CYS A 216 17.89 3.95 -9.98
C CYS A 216 16.59 3.24 -9.57
N ARG A 217 16.53 2.64 -8.38
CA ARG A 217 15.26 2.12 -7.81
C ARG A 217 14.26 3.26 -7.55
N LEU A 218 14.74 4.40 -7.04
CA LEU A 218 13.90 5.59 -6.86
C LEU A 218 13.42 6.16 -8.20
N LEU A 219 14.25 6.18 -9.23
CA LEU A 219 13.82 6.57 -10.58
C LEU A 219 12.70 5.67 -11.10
N LEU A 220 12.81 4.35 -10.93
CA LEU A 220 11.75 3.40 -11.28
C LEU A 220 10.46 3.66 -10.46
N ARG A 221 10.59 4.00 -9.17
CA ARG A 221 9.43 4.34 -8.33
C ARG A 221 8.77 5.66 -8.75
N ALA A 222 9.53 6.68 -9.15
CA ALA A 222 8.99 7.93 -9.67
C ALA A 222 8.13 7.71 -10.92
N VAL A 223 8.56 6.81 -11.79
CA VAL A 223 7.80 6.38 -12.97
C VAL A 223 6.51 5.65 -12.56
N ALA A 224 6.60 4.72 -11.60
CA ALA A 224 5.44 3.98 -11.11
C ALA A 224 4.39 4.91 -10.46
N MET A 225 4.83 5.95 -9.74
CA MET A 225 3.97 6.97 -9.15
C MET A 225 3.40 7.97 -10.17
N ASP A 226 3.83 7.94 -11.44
CA ASP A 226 3.42 8.89 -12.48
C ASP A 226 3.61 10.36 -12.03
N LEU A 227 4.85 10.69 -11.63
CA LEU A 227 5.24 12.02 -11.14
C LEU A 227 6.41 12.57 -11.99
N PRO A 228 6.14 13.18 -13.16
CA PRO A 228 7.19 13.52 -14.14
C PRO A 228 8.24 14.50 -13.61
N GLU A 229 7.84 15.47 -12.78
CA GLU A 229 8.80 16.43 -12.18
C GLU A 229 9.84 15.73 -11.29
N LEU A 230 9.46 14.65 -10.60
CA LEU A 230 10.40 13.88 -9.78
C LEU A 230 11.35 13.04 -10.64
N MET A 231 10.92 12.61 -11.83
CA MET A 231 11.75 11.83 -12.73
C MET A 231 13.00 12.60 -13.17
N ARG A 232 12.88 13.92 -13.39
CA ARG A 232 14.04 14.77 -13.72
C ARG A 232 15.05 14.81 -12.59
N HIS A 233 14.61 15.05 -11.36
CA HIS A 233 15.47 15.08 -10.17
C HIS A 233 16.13 13.72 -9.92
N ALA A 234 15.35 12.64 -10.04
CA ALA A 234 15.86 11.28 -9.88
C ALA A 234 16.90 10.93 -10.96
N ARG A 235 16.69 11.34 -12.21
CA ARG A 235 17.68 11.15 -13.29
C ARG A 235 19.00 11.84 -12.97
N GLU A 236 18.95 13.10 -12.53
CA GLU A 236 20.15 13.86 -12.18
C GLU A 236 20.93 13.18 -11.03
N ALA A 237 20.20 12.68 -10.02
CA ALA A 237 20.80 11.90 -8.94
C ALA A 237 21.40 10.58 -9.44
N CYS A 238 20.72 9.84 -10.34
CA CYS A 238 21.25 8.62 -10.95
C CYS A 238 22.56 8.88 -11.68
N LEU A 239 22.64 9.93 -12.50
CA LEU A 239 23.87 10.30 -13.21
C LEU A 239 25.03 10.52 -12.24
N LEU A 240 24.82 11.36 -11.22
CA LEU A 240 25.85 11.66 -10.23
C LEU A 240 26.26 10.41 -9.44
N ALA A 241 25.31 9.58 -9.03
CA ALA A 241 25.56 8.37 -8.27
C ALA A 241 26.31 7.34 -9.11
N ILE A 242 25.88 7.07 -10.35
CA ILE A 242 26.55 6.12 -11.26
C ILE A 242 28.01 6.53 -11.49
N ASP A 243 28.28 7.80 -11.77
CA ASP A 243 29.64 8.27 -12.06
C ASP A 243 30.59 8.12 -10.86
N ASN A 244 30.07 8.12 -9.63
CA ASN A 244 30.86 8.12 -8.40
C ASN A 244 30.77 6.83 -7.57
N ASP A 245 29.85 5.92 -7.87
CA ASP A 245 29.76 4.64 -7.17
C ASP A 245 30.87 3.71 -7.66
N SER A 246 31.60 3.10 -6.72
CA SER A 246 32.61 2.07 -7.02
C SER A 246 32.11 0.66 -6.75
N ARG A 247 30.98 0.51 -6.06
CA ARG A 247 30.52 -0.79 -5.57
C ARG A 247 29.82 -1.56 -6.69
N PHE A 248 30.43 -2.67 -7.11
CA PHE A 248 29.90 -3.52 -8.17
C PHE A 248 28.43 -3.93 -7.94
N LEU A 249 28.07 -4.35 -6.72
CA LEU A 249 26.70 -4.78 -6.42
C LEU A 249 25.66 -3.65 -6.57
N SER A 250 26.01 -2.41 -6.19
CA SER A 250 25.11 -1.28 -6.35
C SER A 250 24.92 -0.93 -7.83
N LEU A 251 26.00 -0.95 -8.61
CA LEU A 251 25.95 -0.70 -10.06
C LEU A 251 25.19 -1.80 -10.82
N ALA A 252 25.31 -3.07 -10.42
CA ALA A 252 24.55 -4.16 -11.00
C ALA A 252 23.04 -4.05 -10.72
N ASP A 253 22.67 -3.61 -9.51
CA ASP A 253 21.27 -3.32 -9.17
C ASP A 253 20.74 -2.08 -9.91
N ALA A 254 21.57 -1.05 -10.06
CA ALA A 254 21.26 0.12 -10.87
C ALA A 254 20.94 -0.27 -12.32
N LEU A 255 21.80 -1.07 -12.94
CA LEU A 255 21.60 -1.58 -14.29
C LEU A 255 20.33 -2.41 -14.41
N THR A 256 20.05 -3.27 -13.43
CA THR A 256 18.82 -4.07 -13.38
C THR A 256 17.58 -3.18 -13.32
N SER A 257 17.60 -2.14 -12.47
CA SER A 257 16.51 -1.17 -12.35
C SER A 257 16.29 -0.38 -13.64
N LEU A 258 17.35 0.09 -14.29
CA LEU A 258 17.29 0.75 -15.60
C LEU A 258 16.76 -0.18 -16.70
N ARG A 259 17.12 -1.46 -16.64
CA ARG A 259 16.66 -2.48 -17.60
C ARG A 259 15.17 -2.77 -17.48
N VAL A 260 14.64 -2.74 -16.25
CA VAL A 260 13.20 -2.79 -15.98
C VAL A 260 12.53 -1.51 -16.46
N LEU A 261 13.15 -0.35 -16.21
CA LEU A 261 12.64 0.94 -16.65
C LEU A 261 12.46 0.99 -18.17
N GLU A 262 13.44 0.53 -18.96
CA GLU A 262 13.35 0.48 -20.44
C GLU A 262 12.12 -0.27 -20.94
N ARG A 263 11.67 -1.29 -20.20
CA ARG A 263 10.52 -2.12 -20.59
C ARG A 263 9.19 -1.60 -20.03
N SER A 264 9.23 -0.54 -19.22
CA SER A 264 8.04 0.05 -18.60
C SER A 264 7.36 1.05 -19.54
N ILE A 265 6.03 1.21 -19.43
CA ILE A 265 5.27 2.19 -20.22
C ILE A 265 5.76 3.62 -19.94
N GLY A 266 6.20 3.89 -18.72
CA GLY A 266 6.64 5.22 -18.31
C GLY A 266 8.06 5.58 -18.75
N ALA A 267 8.80 4.70 -19.42
CA ALA A 267 10.13 5.00 -19.97
C ALA A 267 10.11 6.22 -20.92
N GLN A 268 9.01 6.38 -21.66
CA GLN A 268 8.85 7.46 -22.63
C GLN A 268 8.96 8.86 -22.03
N TRP A 269 8.64 9.03 -20.75
CA TRP A 269 8.70 10.32 -20.05
C TRP A 269 10.14 10.75 -19.75
N LEU A 270 11.05 9.78 -19.58
CA LEU A 270 12.48 10.05 -19.45
C LEU A 270 13.10 10.39 -20.82
N GLY A 271 12.58 9.78 -21.88
CA GLY A 271 13.08 9.87 -23.24
C GLY A 271 14.17 8.84 -23.53
N GLN A 272 14.17 8.27 -24.73
CA GLN A 272 15.07 7.17 -25.10
C GLN A 272 16.55 7.55 -24.98
N ALA A 273 16.92 8.76 -25.41
CA ALA A 273 18.32 9.22 -25.36
C ALA A 273 18.85 9.31 -23.92
N ALA A 274 18.02 9.79 -22.99
CA ALA A 274 18.36 9.90 -21.58
C ALA A 274 18.53 8.53 -20.92
N LEU A 275 17.67 7.58 -21.29
CA LEU A 275 17.74 6.22 -20.78
C LEU A 275 18.99 5.49 -21.30
N ASN A 276 19.29 5.62 -22.59
CA ASN A 276 20.49 5.04 -23.19
C ASN A 276 21.76 5.60 -22.53
N GLU A 277 21.81 6.91 -22.28
CA GLU A 277 22.92 7.56 -21.58
C GLU A 277 23.15 6.95 -20.17
N LEU A 278 22.08 6.73 -19.40
CA LEU A 278 22.17 6.07 -18.10
C LEU A 278 22.63 4.62 -18.21
N LEU A 279 22.09 3.87 -19.18
CA LEU A 279 22.43 2.46 -19.40
C LEU A 279 23.89 2.29 -19.79
N GLU A 280 24.39 3.08 -20.75
CA GLU A 280 25.79 3.05 -21.21
C GLU A 280 26.74 3.42 -20.07
N ARG A 281 26.51 4.52 -19.36
CA ARG A 281 27.35 4.92 -18.22
C ARG A 281 27.36 3.88 -17.11
N CYS A 282 26.19 3.35 -16.76
CA CYS A 282 26.07 2.33 -15.72
C CYS A 282 26.75 1.03 -16.14
N TRP A 283 26.66 0.65 -17.41
CA TRP A 283 27.32 -0.53 -17.97
C TRP A 283 28.84 -0.42 -17.87
N ASP A 284 29.41 0.68 -18.34
CA ASP A 284 30.86 0.91 -18.34
C ASP A 284 31.39 0.92 -16.91
N ARG A 285 30.69 1.61 -16.01
CA ARG A 285 31.07 1.67 -14.60
C ARG A 285 30.97 0.31 -13.92
N ALA A 286 29.90 -0.44 -14.17
CA ALA A 286 29.72 -1.78 -13.60
C ALA A 286 30.82 -2.73 -14.11
N CYS A 287 31.13 -2.72 -15.40
CA CYS A 287 32.21 -3.51 -15.99
C CYS A 287 33.56 -3.16 -15.36
N PHE A 288 33.85 -1.87 -15.19
CA PHE A 288 35.09 -1.41 -14.55
C PHE A 288 35.21 -1.87 -13.08
N ALA A 289 34.09 -2.00 -12.37
CA ALA A 289 34.06 -2.48 -10.98
C ALA A 289 34.18 -4.01 -10.83
N VAL A 290 34.03 -4.78 -11.92
CA VAL A 290 34.09 -6.26 -11.88
C VAL A 290 35.38 -6.81 -11.24
N PRO A 291 36.60 -6.30 -11.53
CA PRO A 291 37.82 -6.83 -10.91
C PRO A 291 37.83 -6.77 -9.37
N GLU A 292 37.09 -5.86 -8.75
CA GLU A 292 37.01 -5.76 -7.29
C GLU A 292 36.35 -7.01 -6.67
N VAL A 293 35.49 -7.70 -7.42
CA VAL A 293 34.76 -8.88 -6.93
C VAL A 293 35.65 -10.09 -6.70
N ALA A 294 36.86 -10.12 -7.28
CA ALA A 294 37.83 -11.19 -7.08
C ALA A 294 38.22 -11.36 -5.60
N ASN A 295 38.11 -10.28 -4.81
CA ASN A 295 38.42 -10.25 -3.39
C ASN A 295 37.16 -10.16 -2.51
N ALA A 296 35.98 -10.44 -3.05
CA ALA A 296 34.74 -10.38 -2.28
C ALA A 296 34.72 -11.42 -1.14
N PRO A 297 34.22 -11.07 0.05
CA PRO A 297 34.11 -12.01 1.16
C PRO A 297 33.13 -13.14 0.82
N ALA A 298 33.34 -14.32 1.40
CA ALA A 298 32.53 -15.52 1.12
C ALA A 298 31.02 -15.32 1.33
N GLU A 299 30.66 -14.46 2.27
CA GLU A 299 29.27 -14.10 2.58
C GLU A 299 28.58 -13.36 1.41
N GLU A 300 29.33 -12.63 0.59
CA GLU A 300 28.82 -11.87 -0.55
C GLU A 300 28.85 -12.65 -1.87
N HIS A 301 29.51 -13.80 -1.92
CA HIS A 301 29.65 -14.62 -3.14
C HIS A 301 28.30 -14.91 -3.83
N PRO A 302 27.21 -15.28 -3.13
CA PRO A 302 25.93 -15.51 -3.79
C PRO A 302 25.38 -14.27 -4.52
N ALA A 303 25.51 -13.09 -3.90
CA ALA A 303 25.04 -11.83 -4.48
C ALA A 303 25.92 -11.41 -5.68
N VAL A 304 27.24 -11.55 -5.55
CA VAL A 304 28.21 -11.26 -6.64
C VAL A 304 27.96 -12.16 -7.84
N ILE A 305 27.79 -13.47 -7.62
CA ILE A 305 27.52 -14.43 -8.71
C ILE A 305 26.21 -14.08 -9.41
N GLN A 306 25.16 -13.73 -8.65
CA GLN A 306 23.89 -13.33 -9.23
C GLN A 306 24.01 -12.04 -10.04
N ALA A 307 24.73 -11.04 -9.55
CA ALA A 307 25.00 -9.80 -10.26
C ALA A 307 25.81 -10.02 -11.55
N LEU A 308 26.84 -10.86 -11.53
CA LEU A 308 27.62 -11.24 -12.72
C LEU A 308 26.75 -11.93 -13.77
N LYS A 309 25.86 -12.84 -13.34
CA LYS A 309 24.89 -13.48 -14.25
C LYS A 309 23.96 -12.45 -14.88
N SER A 310 23.43 -11.51 -14.10
CA SER A 310 22.57 -10.45 -14.62
C SER A 310 23.30 -9.55 -15.63
N LEU A 311 24.56 -9.19 -15.39
CA LEU A 311 25.37 -8.47 -16.39
C LEU A 311 25.62 -9.30 -17.66
N ALA A 312 25.93 -10.60 -17.51
CA ALA A 312 26.13 -11.49 -18.65
C ALA A 312 24.85 -11.61 -19.50
N GLU A 313 23.68 -11.73 -18.87
CA GLU A 313 22.39 -11.73 -19.56
C GLU A 313 22.17 -10.41 -20.33
N VAL A 314 22.56 -9.27 -19.74
CA VAL A 314 22.50 -7.97 -20.42
C VAL A 314 23.46 -7.91 -21.62
N ALA A 315 24.72 -8.35 -21.47
CA ALA A 315 25.68 -8.43 -22.59
C ALA A 315 25.18 -9.30 -23.75
N LEU A 316 24.47 -10.39 -23.44
CA LEU A 316 23.95 -11.32 -24.45
C LEU A 316 22.65 -10.84 -25.12
N SER A 317 21.92 -9.92 -24.49
CA SER A 317 20.61 -9.45 -24.97
C SER A 317 20.61 -8.04 -25.55
N SER A 318 21.69 -7.28 -25.37
CA SER A 318 21.80 -5.90 -25.84
C SER A 318 22.88 -5.76 -26.92
N ASP A 319 22.47 -5.34 -28.11
CA ASP A 319 23.40 -5.01 -29.21
C ASP A 319 24.10 -3.64 -29.02
N GLN A 320 23.60 -2.82 -28.08
CA GLN A 320 24.10 -1.45 -27.85
C GLN A 320 25.24 -1.40 -26.84
N LEU A 321 25.35 -2.41 -25.96
CA LEU A 321 26.33 -2.43 -24.88
C LEU A 321 27.54 -3.30 -25.27
N ASP A 322 28.75 -2.86 -24.95
CA ASP A 322 29.96 -3.59 -25.30
C ASP A 322 30.12 -4.84 -24.43
N GLY A 323 29.62 -5.98 -24.91
CA GLY A 323 29.79 -7.28 -24.26
C GLY A 323 31.25 -7.76 -24.21
N SER A 324 32.11 -7.26 -25.12
CA SER A 324 33.54 -7.61 -25.11
C SER A 324 34.27 -6.95 -23.94
N LEU A 325 33.84 -5.74 -23.56
CA LEU A 325 34.31 -5.03 -22.37
C LEU A 325 34.05 -5.87 -21.11
N PHE A 326 32.81 -6.33 -20.90
CA PHE A 326 32.47 -7.18 -19.77
C PHE A 326 33.31 -8.47 -19.76
N ALA A 327 33.42 -9.15 -20.90
CA ALA A 327 34.22 -10.37 -21.00
C ALA A 327 35.70 -10.14 -20.65
N SER A 328 36.26 -8.97 -20.99
CA SER A 328 37.64 -8.62 -20.65
C SER A 328 37.85 -8.43 -19.15
N TYR A 329 36.96 -7.69 -18.47
CA TYR A 329 37.04 -7.47 -17.03
C TYR A 329 36.70 -8.72 -16.21
N ALA A 330 35.77 -9.55 -16.68
CA ALA A 330 35.47 -10.83 -16.04
C ALA A 330 36.66 -11.79 -16.10
N ARG A 331 37.39 -11.86 -17.22
CA ARG A 331 38.65 -12.62 -17.31
C ARG A 331 39.72 -12.08 -16.36
N ASN A 332 39.91 -10.76 -16.32
CA ASN A 332 40.84 -10.14 -15.40
C ASN A 332 40.51 -10.49 -13.93
N ALA A 333 39.23 -10.39 -13.53
CA ALA A 333 38.79 -10.77 -12.19
C ALA A 333 39.06 -12.26 -11.88
N ALA A 334 38.85 -13.14 -12.85
CA ALA A 334 39.14 -14.57 -12.71
C ALA A 334 40.65 -14.83 -12.54
N ASP A 335 41.51 -14.12 -13.26
CA ASP A 335 42.97 -14.22 -13.13
C ASP A 335 43.48 -13.68 -11.77
N LEU A 336 42.78 -12.70 -11.20
CA LEU A 336 43.08 -12.13 -9.88
C LEU A 336 42.53 -12.97 -8.70
N SER A 337 41.54 -13.83 -8.96
CA SER A 337 40.91 -14.66 -7.93
C SER A 337 41.90 -15.71 -7.40
N THR A 338 42.15 -15.68 -6.10
CA THR A 338 42.96 -16.70 -5.41
C THR A 338 42.14 -17.92 -4.96
N VAL A 339 40.83 -17.91 -5.21
CA VAL A 339 39.92 -19.01 -4.89
C VAL A 339 39.95 -20.02 -6.04
N ALA A 340 40.46 -21.23 -5.75
CA ALA A 340 40.60 -22.34 -6.69
C ALA A 340 39.28 -23.07 -6.98
#